data_AF-A0A950N3Z1-F1
#
_entry.id   AF-A0A950N3Z1-F1
#
_cell.length_a   1.000
_cell.length_b   1.000
_cell.length_c   1.000
_cell.angle_alpha   90.00
_cell.angle_beta   90.00
_cell.angle_gamma   90.00
#
_symmetry.space_group_name_H-M   'P 1'
#
loop_
_entity.id
_entity.type
_entity.pdbx_description
1 polymer ?
#
loop_
_entity_poly.entity_id
_entity_poly.type
_entity_poly.pdbx_seq_one_letter_code
_entity_poly.pdbx_strand_id
1 'polypeptide(L)'
;MTAKPPSNLSNRLARSWVVEASLIGALGAGAVLASLAVAPGWSGAAGGVLAGLMLAIAVVDHRRMIIPDELNALAFVIGLIAAGFRAETTPAIAILQALVRASLMFALFFGFRAGFRALRGLDGMGFGDVKLAAVAGVWLDWAGLPVVVEVATLSALAAALCARFRSDRFDLKARLPFGTFFAPAIWICWLLAAWRGG
;
A
#
# COMPACT_ATOMS: atom_id res chain seq x y z
N MET A 1 -36.97 9.21 -17.19
CA MET A 1 -37.58 8.08 -16.46
C MET A 1 -36.55 6.96 -16.39
N THR A 2 -35.84 6.81 -15.27
CA THR A 2 -34.88 5.71 -15.06
C THR A 2 -35.64 4.50 -14.51
N ALA A 3 -35.63 3.39 -15.24
CA ALA A 3 -36.29 2.16 -14.82
C ALA A 3 -35.64 1.64 -13.53
N LYS A 4 -36.46 1.41 -12.49
CA LYS A 4 -36.00 0.80 -11.23
C LYS A 4 -35.47 -0.61 -11.55
N PRO A 5 -34.24 -0.96 -11.14
CA PRO A 5 -33.68 -2.28 -11.44
C PRO A 5 -34.55 -3.40 -10.84
N PRO A 6 -34.59 -4.59 -11.46
CA PRO A 6 -35.37 -5.72 -10.96
C PRO A 6 -34.94 -6.09 -9.53
N SER A 7 -35.90 -6.45 -8.68
CA SER A 7 -35.69 -6.64 -7.22
C SER A 7 -34.60 -7.68 -6.87
N ASN A 8 -34.34 -8.63 -7.77
CA ASN A 8 -33.29 -9.64 -7.62
C ASN A 8 -31.87 -9.09 -7.89
N LEU A 9 -31.72 -8.03 -8.69
CA LEU A 9 -30.44 -7.41 -8.99
C LEU A 9 -30.00 -6.49 -7.85
N SER A 10 -30.91 -5.68 -7.31
CA SER A 10 -30.63 -4.83 -6.13
C SER A 10 -30.23 -5.66 -4.92
N ASN A 11 -30.89 -6.80 -4.68
CA ASN A 11 -30.54 -7.70 -3.58
C ASN A 11 -29.20 -8.40 -3.79
N ARG A 12 -28.85 -8.78 -5.04
CA ARG A 12 -27.54 -9.38 -5.34
C ARG A 12 -26.39 -8.39 -5.13
N LEU A 13 -26.56 -7.15 -5.60
CA LEU A 13 -25.58 -6.09 -5.41
C LEU A 13 -25.44 -5.71 -3.93
N ALA A 14 -26.56 -5.56 -3.21
CA ALA A 14 -26.51 -5.28 -1.78
C ALA A 14 -25.77 -6.40 -1.02
N ARG A 15 -26.03 -7.66 -1.36
CA ARG A 15 -25.37 -8.81 -0.72
C ARG A 15 -23.88 -8.88 -1.06
N SER A 16 -23.47 -8.61 -2.29
CA SER A 16 -22.05 -8.60 -2.66
C SER A 16 -21.28 -7.48 -1.96
N TRP A 17 -21.87 -6.28 -1.87
CA TRP A 17 -21.27 -5.16 -1.13
C TRP A 17 -21.13 -5.44 0.36
N VAL A 18 -22.14 -6.05 0.99
CA VAL A 18 -22.06 -6.43 2.40
C VAL A 18 -20.96 -7.46 2.62
N VAL A 19 -20.87 -8.50 1.78
CA VAL A 19 -19.81 -9.52 1.88
C VAL A 19 -18.43 -8.89 1.68
N GLU A 20 -18.22 -8.07 0.65
CA GLU A 20 -16.95 -7.36 0.42
C GLU A 20 -16.57 -6.48 1.61
N ALA A 21 -17.50 -5.67 2.12
CA ALA A 21 -17.25 -4.80 3.26
C ALA A 21 -16.93 -5.60 4.53
N SER A 22 -17.62 -6.71 4.77
CA SER A 22 -17.31 -7.61 5.89
C SER A 22 -15.93 -8.25 5.76
N LEU A 23 -15.53 -8.69 4.56
CA LEU A 23 -14.20 -9.25 4.32
C LEU A 23 -13.09 -8.21 4.51
N ILE A 24 -13.27 -7.01 3.96
CA ILE A 24 -12.32 -5.90 4.15
C ILE A 24 -12.22 -5.54 5.63
N GLY A 25 -13.34 -5.44 6.33
CA GLY A 25 -13.37 -5.18 7.77
C GLY A 25 -12.65 -6.24 8.59
N ALA A 26 -12.87 -7.52 8.26
CA ALA A 26 -12.20 -8.64 8.92
C ALA A 26 -10.68 -8.66 8.66
N LEU A 27 -10.25 -8.40 7.42
CA LEU A 27 -8.84 -8.27 7.07
C LEU A 27 -8.18 -7.11 7.82
N GLY A 28 -8.85 -5.96 7.88
CA GLY A 28 -8.37 -4.79 8.62
C GLY A 28 -8.22 -5.07 10.12
N ALA A 29 -9.25 -5.65 10.74
CA ALA A 29 -9.21 -6.03 12.15
C ALA A 29 -8.11 -7.06 12.42
N GLY A 30 -7.98 -8.08 11.57
CA GLY A 30 -6.92 -9.08 11.67
C GLY A 30 -5.53 -8.46 11.58
N ALA A 31 -5.32 -7.52 10.65
CA ALA A 31 -4.04 -6.83 10.47
C ALA A 31 -3.67 -5.92 11.66
N VAL A 32 -4.66 -5.23 12.25
CA VAL A 32 -4.48 -4.47 13.49
C VAL A 32 -4.11 -5.39 14.65
N LEU A 33 -4.83 -6.49 14.83
CA LEU A 33 -4.53 -7.47 15.88
C LEU A 33 -3.14 -8.10 15.70
N ALA A 34 -2.75 -8.44 14.47
CA ALA A 34 -1.41 -8.96 14.17
C ALA A 34 -0.32 -7.94 14.55
N SER A 35 -0.55 -6.66 14.27
CA SER A 35 0.39 -5.57 14.59
C SER A 35 0.58 -5.44 16.11
N LEU A 36 -0.52 -5.52 16.88
CA LEU A 36 -0.48 -5.49 18.35
C LEU A 36 0.15 -6.74 18.96
N ALA A 37 -0.07 -7.90 18.35
CA ALA A 37 0.49 -9.17 18.81
C ALA A 37 2.01 -9.26 18.59
N VAL A 38 2.49 -8.74 17.46
CA VAL A 38 3.92 -8.75 17.10
C VAL A 38 4.71 -7.67 17.84
N ALA A 39 4.11 -6.50 18.10
CA ALA A 39 4.77 -5.39 18.75
C ALA A 39 3.88 -4.77 19.84
N PRO A 40 3.96 -5.21 21.10
CA PRO A 40 3.12 -4.68 22.17
C PRO A 40 3.34 -3.16 22.40
N GLY A 41 2.27 -2.45 22.75
CA GLY A 41 2.33 -1.02 23.10
C GLY A 41 2.18 -0.07 21.92
N TRP A 42 2.90 1.06 21.96
CA TRP A 42 2.77 2.13 20.97
C TRP A 42 3.19 1.70 19.56
N SER A 43 4.25 0.90 19.42
CA SER A 43 4.76 0.42 18.14
C SER A 43 3.71 -0.40 17.38
N GLY A 44 3.04 -1.35 18.03
CA GLY A 44 1.94 -2.11 17.44
C GLY A 44 0.70 -1.28 17.15
N ALA A 45 0.39 -0.29 18.00
CA ALA A 45 -0.70 0.65 17.72
C ALA A 45 -0.44 1.45 16.44
N ALA A 46 0.79 1.99 16.29
CA ALA A 46 1.21 2.68 15.08
C ALA A 46 1.18 1.75 13.85
N GLY A 47 1.64 0.50 14.00
CA GLY A 47 1.55 -0.53 12.97
C GLY A 47 0.12 -0.91 12.58
N GLY A 48 -0.81 -0.92 13.55
CA GLY A 48 -2.23 -1.14 13.29
C GLY A 48 -2.86 0.02 12.51
N VAL A 49 -2.48 1.26 12.82
CA VAL A 49 -2.90 2.42 12.01
C VAL A 49 -2.32 2.34 10.61
N LEU A 50 -1.04 1.97 10.46
CA LEU A 50 -0.44 1.69 9.14
C LEU A 50 -1.24 0.63 8.39
N ALA A 51 -1.62 -0.48 9.04
CA ALA A 51 -2.41 -1.54 8.43
C ALA A 51 -3.73 -1.03 7.85
N GLY A 52 -4.47 -0.25 8.64
CA GLY A 52 -5.74 0.36 8.21
C GLY A 52 -5.56 1.32 7.05
N LEU A 53 -4.52 2.16 7.08
CA LEU A 53 -4.20 3.10 5.99
C LEU A 53 -3.80 2.38 4.71
N MET A 54 -2.94 1.36 4.81
CA MET A 54 -2.50 0.58 3.65
C MET A 54 -3.66 -0.20 3.02
N LEU A 55 -4.55 -0.77 3.85
CA LEU A 55 -5.75 -1.44 3.36
C LEU A 55 -6.71 -0.46 2.69
N ALA A 56 -6.94 0.72 3.28
CA ALA A 56 -7.78 1.75 2.70
C ALA A 56 -7.23 2.25 1.36
N ILE A 57 -5.91 2.50 1.28
CA ILE A 57 -5.24 2.88 0.03
C ILE A 57 -5.38 1.77 -1.01
N ALA A 58 -5.15 0.51 -0.66
CA ALA A 58 -5.27 -0.61 -1.59
C ALA A 58 -6.69 -0.78 -2.14
N VAL A 59 -7.71 -0.64 -1.28
CA VAL A 59 -9.13 -0.73 -1.70
C VAL A 59 -9.52 0.44 -2.61
N VAL A 60 -9.08 1.66 -2.30
CA VAL A 60 -9.38 2.83 -3.14
C VAL A 60 -8.64 2.74 -4.47
N ASP A 61 -7.37 2.34 -4.46
CA ASP A 61 -6.56 2.18 -5.66
C ASP A 61 -7.14 1.08 -6.56
N HIS A 62 -7.56 -0.06 -6.00
CA HIS A 62 -8.20 -1.13 -6.76
C HIS A 62 -9.51 -0.68 -7.45
N ARG A 63 -10.30 0.18 -6.77
CA ARG A 63 -11.61 0.62 -7.27
C ARG A 63 -11.55 1.84 -8.20
N ARG A 64 -10.57 2.73 -7.98
CA ARG A 64 -10.52 4.06 -8.63
C ARG A 64 -9.21 4.37 -9.31
N MET A 65 -8.18 3.51 -9.20
CA MET A 65 -6.84 3.72 -9.75
C MET A 65 -6.18 5.04 -9.26
N ILE A 66 -6.51 5.45 -8.04
CA ILE A 66 -6.04 6.69 -7.42
C ILE A 66 -5.66 6.36 -5.97
N ILE A 67 -4.50 6.86 -5.55
CA ILE A 67 -4.07 6.85 -4.14
C ILE A 67 -4.45 8.21 -3.52
N PRO A 68 -5.34 8.25 -2.50
CA PRO A 68 -5.73 9.50 -1.85
C PRO A 68 -4.55 10.19 -1.19
N ASP A 69 -4.39 11.48 -1.48
CA ASP A 69 -3.27 12.28 -0.98
C ASP A 69 -3.32 12.42 0.54
N GLU A 70 -4.52 12.48 1.12
CA GLU A 70 -4.73 12.61 2.57
C GLU A 70 -4.29 11.34 3.30
N LEU A 71 -4.61 10.15 2.77
CA LEU A 71 -4.20 8.88 3.38
C LEU A 71 -2.69 8.68 3.26
N ASN A 72 -2.11 9.08 2.13
CA ASN A 72 -0.67 9.01 1.90
C ASN A 72 0.09 9.95 2.86
N ALA A 73 -0.35 11.21 2.96
CA ALA A 73 0.21 12.19 3.88
C ALA A 73 0.06 11.75 5.34
N LEU A 74 -1.10 11.22 5.73
CA LEU A 74 -1.33 10.72 7.08
C LEU A 74 -0.39 9.55 7.40
N ALA A 75 -0.23 8.58 6.48
CA ALA A 75 0.70 7.47 6.67
C ALA A 75 2.15 7.95 6.79
N PHE A 76 2.54 8.97 6.02
CA PHE A 76 3.86 9.58 6.09
C PHE A 76 4.12 10.25 7.44
N VAL A 77 3.19 11.10 7.90
CA VAL A 77 3.32 11.84 9.17
C VAL A 77 3.35 10.88 10.36
N ILE A 78 2.45 9.89 10.39
CA ILE A 78 2.44 8.89 11.47
C ILE A 78 3.74 8.09 11.47
N GLY A 79 4.28 7.76 10.30
CA GLY A 79 5.57 7.07 10.20
C GLY A 79 6.73 7.90 10.75
N LEU A 80 6.75 9.22 10.51
CA LEU A 80 7.78 10.09 11.08
C LEU A 80 7.66 10.21 12.60
N ILE A 81 6.44 10.32 13.11
CA ILE A 81 6.18 10.29 14.55
C ILE A 81 6.68 8.97 15.12
N ALA A 82 6.30 7.83 14.52
CA ALA A 82 6.74 6.50 14.94
C ALA A 82 8.26 6.35 14.90
N ALA A 83 8.94 6.92 13.90
CA ALA A 83 10.41 6.94 13.83
C ALA A 83 11.05 7.66 15.03
N GLY A 84 10.46 8.77 15.48
CA GLY A 84 10.94 9.51 16.65
C GLY A 84 10.83 8.76 17.98
N PHE A 85 9.98 7.74 18.07
CA PHE A 85 9.83 6.89 19.25
C PHE A 85 10.69 5.61 19.22
N ARG A 86 11.53 5.41 18.18
CA ARG A 86 12.45 4.26 18.13
C ARG A 86 13.60 4.48 19.12
N ALA A 87 13.83 3.50 20.00
CA ALA A 87 14.85 3.58 21.04
C ALA A 87 16.30 3.41 20.54
N GLU A 88 16.50 3.10 19.26
CA GLU A 88 17.80 2.75 18.68
C GLU A 88 18.77 3.94 18.61
N THR A 89 18.26 5.17 18.46
CA THR A 89 19.06 6.40 18.34
C THR A 89 18.30 7.60 18.93
N THR A 90 18.91 8.80 18.92
CA THR A 90 18.17 10.00 19.29
C THR A 90 17.02 10.26 18.31
N PRO A 91 15.87 10.81 18.76
CA PRO A 91 14.71 11.03 17.90
C PRO A 91 15.04 11.83 16.62
N ALA A 92 15.92 12.84 16.73
CA ALA A 92 16.35 13.65 15.59
C ALA A 92 17.09 12.81 14.53
N ILE A 93 17.98 11.91 14.94
CA ILE A 93 18.70 11.02 14.03
C ILE A 93 17.75 10.00 13.40
N ALA A 94 16.85 9.41 14.19
CA ALA A 94 15.88 8.43 13.70
C ALA A 94 14.94 9.05 12.63
N ILE A 95 14.43 10.25 12.88
CA ILE A 95 13.61 11.00 11.91
C ILE A 95 14.42 11.35 10.66
N LEU A 96 15.67 11.82 10.81
CA LEU A 96 16.54 12.12 9.67
C LEU A 96 16.77 10.88 8.79
N GLN A 97 17.06 9.73 9.40
CA GLN A 97 17.23 8.48 8.66
C GLN A 97 15.96 8.07 7.91
N ALA A 98 14.78 8.22 8.53
CA ALA A 98 13.50 7.99 7.88
C ALA A 98 13.28 8.92 6.68
N LEU A 99 13.61 10.21 6.82
CA LEU A 99 13.52 11.19 5.74
C LEU A 99 14.50 10.91 4.59
N VAL A 100 15.70 10.43 4.90
CA VAL A 100 16.70 10.03 3.88
C VAL A 100 16.18 8.85 3.07
N ARG A 101 15.67 7.80 3.74
CA ARG A 101 15.07 6.64 3.07
C ARG A 101 13.84 7.02 2.24
N ALA A 102 12.97 7.86 2.78
CA ALA A 102 11.79 8.36 2.08
C ALA A 102 12.16 9.17 0.83
N SER A 103 13.14 10.08 0.95
CA SER A 103 13.66 10.88 -0.16
C SER A 103 14.28 10.00 -1.24
N LEU A 104 15.04 8.97 -0.86
CA LEU A 104 15.62 8.02 -1.81
C LEU A 104 14.53 7.25 -2.57
N MET A 105 13.56 6.68 -1.86
CA MET A 105 12.45 5.94 -2.49
C MET A 105 11.63 6.83 -3.42
N PHE A 106 11.31 8.05 -2.99
CA PHE A 106 10.63 9.03 -3.82
C PHE A 106 11.44 9.32 -5.10
N ALA A 107 12.74 9.60 -4.96
CA ALA A 107 13.60 9.93 -6.09
C ALA A 107 13.72 8.77 -7.09
N LEU A 108 13.85 7.52 -6.60
CA LEU A 108 13.93 6.32 -7.46
C LEU A 108 12.63 6.11 -8.25
N PHE A 109 11.48 6.17 -7.59
CA PHE A 109 10.18 5.97 -8.24
C PHE A 109 9.85 7.14 -9.19
N PHE A 110 10.18 8.37 -8.79
CA PHE A 110 10.02 9.54 -9.64
C PHE A 110 10.92 9.45 -10.88
N GLY A 111 12.19 9.06 -10.70
CA GLY A 111 13.15 8.86 -11.78
C GLY A 111 12.71 7.77 -12.75
N PHE A 112 12.21 6.64 -12.23
CA PHE A 112 11.64 5.57 -13.06
C PHE A 112 10.45 6.07 -13.87
N ARG A 113 9.51 6.77 -13.23
CA ARG A 113 8.35 7.38 -13.89
C ARG A 113 8.76 8.37 -14.99
N ALA A 114 9.70 9.27 -14.69
CA ALA A 114 10.18 10.28 -15.63
C ALA A 114 10.93 9.65 -16.81
N GLY A 115 11.83 8.68 -16.54
CA GLY A 115 12.57 7.94 -17.56
C GLY A 115 11.65 7.13 -18.47
N PHE A 116 10.66 6.42 -17.90
CA PHE A 116 9.69 5.67 -18.69
C PHE A 116 8.86 6.60 -19.59
N ARG A 117 8.42 7.74 -19.06
CA ARG A 117 7.72 8.77 -19.86
C ARG A 117 8.59 9.29 -21.00
N ALA A 118 9.86 9.60 -20.73
CA ALA A 118 10.78 10.10 -21.76
C ALA A 118 11.03 9.07 -22.87
N LEU A 119 11.13 7.77 -22.53
CA LEU A 119 11.42 6.70 -23.49
C LEU A 119 10.21 6.19 -24.26
N ARG A 120 9.03 6.14 -23.62
CA ARG A 120 7.83 5.50 -24.18
C ARG A 120 6.69 6.48 -24.48
N GLY A 121 6.82 7.75 -24.09
CA GLY A 121 5.76 8.76 -24.24
C GLY A 121 4.53 8.49 -23.38
N LEU A 122 4.58 7.50 -22.48
CA LEU A 122 3.48 7.03 -21.67
C LEU A 122 3.86 7.07 -20.19
N ASP A 123 2.88 7.34 -19.33
CA ASP A 123 3.06 7.19 -17.89
C ASP A 123 3.09 5.72 -17.52
N GLY A 124 4.27 5.22 -17.14
CA GLY A 124 4.45 3.84 -16.70
C GLY A 124 3.87 3.56 -15.32
N MET A 125 3.79 4.59 -14.45
CA MET A 125 3.15 4.50 -13.14
C MET A 125 2.53 5.83 -12.70
N GLY A 126 1.61 5.77 -11.74
CA GLY A 126 0.93 6.94 -11.17
C GLY A 126 1.83 7.74 -10.24
N PHE A 127 1.56 9.04 -10.09
CA PHE A 127 2.28 9.85 -9.10
C PHE A 127 1.96 9.44 -7.65
N GLY A 128 0.77 8.88 -7.43
CA GLY A 128 0.40 8.30 -6.13
C GLY A 128 1.37 7.20 -5.67
N ASP A 129 1.84 6.37 -6.60
CA ASP A 129 2.79 5.29 -6.29
C ASP A 129 4.15 5.86 -5.83
N VAL A 130 4.58 6.97 -6.44
CA VAL A 130 5.81 7.69 -6.05
C VAL A 130 5.70 8.23 -4.62
N LYS A 131 4.54 8.79 -4.25
CA LYS A 131 4.28 9.25 -2.87
C LYS A 131 4.24 8.07 -1.90
N LEU A 132 3.60 6.97 -2.29
CA LEU A 132 3.52 5.75 -1.48
C LEU A 132 4.91 5.11 -1.26
N ALA A 133 5.83 5.25 -2.23
CA ALA A 133 7.22 4.83 -2.04
C ALA A 133 7.93 5.67 -0.96
N ALA A 134 7.63 6.96 -0.86
CA ALA A 134 8.14 7.78 0.24
C ALA A 134 7.62 7.29 1.60
N VAL A 135 6.35 6.91 1.69
CA VAL A 135 5.77 6.27 2.89
C VAL A 135 6.53 4.98 3.24
N ALA A 136 6.82 4.14 2.24
CA ALA A 136 7.63 2.93 2.46
C ALA A 136 9.00 3.25 3.09
N GLY A 137 9.67 4.31 2.63
CA GLY A 137 10.96 4.73 3.18
C GLY A 137 10.88 5.26 4.62
N VAL A 138 9.78 5.89 5.01
CA VAL A 138 9.59 6.31 6.41
C VAL A 138 9.43 5.09 7.32
N TRP A 139 8.61 4.12 6.93
CA TRP A 139 8.22 2.99 7.79
C TRP A 139 9.25 1.86 7.83
N LEU A 140 9.87 1.56 6.70
CA LEU A 140 10.79 0.44 6.55
C LEU A 140 12.23 0.88 6.76
N ASP A 141 13.07 -0.06 7.18
CA ASP A 141 14.52 0.10 7.27
C ASP A 141 15.18 -0.18 5.90
N TRP A 142 16.51 -0.08 5.86
CA TRP A 142 17.28 -0.30 4.62
C TRP A 142 17.10 -1.71 4.04
N ALA A 143 16.93 -2.72 4.88
CA ALA A 143 16.72 -4.09 4.44
C ALA A 143 15.30 -4.32 3.89
N GLY A 144 14.30 -3.65 4.47
CA GLY A 144 12.90 -3.76 4.04
C GLY A 144 12.60 -3.08 2.69
N LEU A 145 13.35 -2.03 2.34
CA LEU A 145 13.14 -1.27 1.09
C LEU A 145 13.23 -2.11 -0.21
N PRO A 146 14.29 -2.90 -0.47
CA PRO A 146 14.33 -3.75 -1.65
C PRO A 146 13.25 -4.84 -1.60
N VAL A 147 13.01 -5.43 -0.43
CA VAL A 147 12.03 -6.51 -0.24
C VAL A 147 10.62 -6.02 -0.56
N VAL A 148 10.22 -4.83 -0.12
CA VAL A 148 8.87 -4.32 -0.38
C VAL A 148 8.63 -4.08 -1.87
N VAL A 149 9.64 -3.59 -2.59
CA VAL A 149 9.56 -3.37 -4.05
C VAL A 149 9.45 -4.72 -4.77
N GLU A 150 10.25 -5.70 -4.37
CA GLU A 150 10.21 -7.05 -4.93
C GLU A 150 8.85 -7.72 -4.68
N VAL A 151 8.36 -7.73 -3.44
CA VAL A 151 7.07 -8.35 -3.10
C VAL A 151 5.94 -7.68 -3.87
N ALA A 152 5.93 -6.34 -3.96
CA ALA A 152 4.91 -5.61 -4.69
C ALA A 152 4.95 -5.92 -6.20
N THR A 153 6.15 -5.92 -6.80
CA THR A 153 6.32 -6.18 -8.24
C THR A 153 6.00 -7.62 -8.61
N LEU A 154 6.43 -8.61 -7.83
CA LEU A 154 6.10 -10.01 -8.05
C LEU A 154 4.60 -10.27 -7.87
N SER A 155 3.97 -9.66 -6.88
CA SER A 155 2.51 -9.79 -6.66
C SER A 155 1.72 -9.20 -7.83
N ALA A 156 2.12 -8.00 -8.28
CA ALA A 156 1.52 -7.34 -9.45
C ALA A 156 1.71 -8.17 -10.72
N LEU A 157 2.90 -8.72 -10.95
CA LEU A 157 3.21 -9.57 -12.10
C LEU A 157 2.40 -10.87 -12.07
N ALA A 158 2.35 -11.54 -10.92
CA ALA A 158 1.56 -12.76 -10.74
C ALA A 158 0.07 -12.51 -11.02
N ALA A 159 -0.48 -11.41 -10.52
CA ALA A 159 -1.86 -11.03 -10.78
C ALA A 159 -2.11 -10.77 -12.28
N ALA A 160 -1.21 -10.05 -12.95
CA ALA A 160 -1.29 -9.80 -14.39
C ALA A 160 -1.22 -11.10 -15.21
N LEU A 161 -0.33 -12.03 -14.84
CA LEU A 161 -0.21 -13.34 -15.49
C LEU A 161 -1.48 -14.18 -15.28
N CYS A 162 -2.00 -14.26 -14.05
CA CYS A 162 -3.24 -14.97 -13.77
C CYS A 162 -4.43 -14.39 -14.54
N ALA A 163 -4.51 -13.07 -14.68
CA ALA A 163 -5.57 -12.43 -15.46
C ALA A 163 -5.45 -12.77 -16.95
N ARG A 164 -4.24 -12.78 -17.50
CA ARG A 164 -3.96 -13.21 -18.88
C ARG A 164 -4.37 -14.66 -19.14
N PHE A 165 -4.11 -15.58 -18.22
CA PHE A 165 -4.49 -17.00 -18.39
C PHE A 165 -5.99 -17.26 -18.28
N ARG A 166 -6.74 -16.40 -17.59
CA ARG A 166 -8.20 -16.54 -17.41
C ARG A 166 -9.03 -15.87 -18.49
N SER A 167 -8.44 -15.00 -19.30
CA SER A 167 -9.15 -14.22 -20.31
C SER A 167 -8.30 -13.99 -21.55
N ASP A 168 -8.74 -14.55 -22.69
CA ASP A 168 -8.14 -14.30 -24.01
C ASP A 168 -8.23 -12.82 -24.46
N ARG A 169 -8.99 -11.99 -23.74
CA ARG A 169 -9.17 -10.55 -24.01
C ARG A 169 -8.44 -9.64 -23.03
N PHE A 170 -7.44 -10.14 -22.30
CA PHE A 170 -6.64 -9.28 -21.44
C PHE A 170 -5.89 -8.24 -22.29
N ASP A 171 -6.37 -7.00 -22.26
CA ASP A 171 -5.69 -5.90 -22.92
C ASP A 171 -4.38 -5.62 -22.19
N LEU A 172 -3.26 -5.84 -22.85
CA LEU A 172 -1.92 -5.53 -22.34
C LEU A 172 -1.75 -4.04 -22.02
N LYS A 173 -2.66 -3.17 -22.50
CA LYS A 173 -2.71 -1.75 -22.17
C LYS A 173 -3.54 -1.44 -20.92
N ALA A 174 -4.27 -2.41 -20.37
CA ALA A 174 -5.00 -2.23 -19.12
C ALA A 174 -4.01 -1.90 -18.00
N ARG A 175 -4.13 -0.70 -17.44
CA ARG A 175 -3.28 -0.24 -16.35
C ARG A 175 -3.60 -1.06 -15.10
N LEU A 176 -2.59 -1.73 -14.55
CA LEU A 176 -2.72 -2.45 -13.30
C LEU A 176 -2.53 -1.47 -12.12
N PRO A 177 -3.41 -1.47 -11.11
CA PRO A 177 -3.23 -0.63 -9.92
C PRO A 177 -2.06 -1.15 -9.09
N PHE A 178 -0.88 -0.57 -9.25
CA PHE A 178 0.33 -1.01 -8.53
C PHE A 178 0.20 -0.78 -7.02
N GLY A 179 -0.41 0.32 -6.60
CA GLY A 179 -0.70 0.64 -5.20
C GLY A 179 -1.46 -0.45 -4.45
N THR A 180 -2.35 -1.18 -5.13
CA THR A 180 -3.10 -2.32 -4.57
C THR A 180 -2.18 -3.43 -4.07
N PHE A 181 -1.01 -3.61 -4.69
CA PHE A 181 0.00 -4.59 -4.26
C PHE A 181 1.06 -3.96 -3.36
N PHE A 182 1.40 -2.70 -3.62
CA PHE A 182 2.47 -2.02 -2.90
C PHE A 182 2.08 -1.63 -1.47
N ALA A 183 0.87 -1.11 -1.26
CA ALA A 183 0.39 -0.71 0.05
C ALA A 183 0.39 -1.87 1.08
N PRO A 184 -0.24 -3.04 0.82
CA PRO A 184 -0.19 -4.15 1.77
C PRO A 184 1.23 -4.70 1.94
N ALA A 185 2.07 -4.66 0.90
CA ALA A 185 3.47 -5.07 1.02
C ALA A 185 4.24 -4.20 2.05
N ILE A 186 3.99 -2.89 2.10
CA ILE A 186 4.60 -1.99 3.10
C ILE A 186 4.25 -2.45 4.52
N TRP A 187 2.97 -2.71 4.80
CA TRP A 187 2.55 -3.19 6.12
C TRP A 187 3.12 -4.58 6.43
N ILE A 188 3.12 -5.52 5.47
CA ILE A 188 3.67 -6.87 5.67
C ILE A 188 5.18 -6.81 5.96
N CYS A 189 5.94 -6.01 5.21
CA CYS A 189 7.38 -5.84 5.46
C CYS A 189 7.65 -5.23 6.84
N TRP A 190 6.84 -4.25 7.26
CA TRP A 190 6.92 -3.70 8.61
C TRP A 190 6.62 -4.77 9.67
N LEU A 191 5.56 -5.56 9.48
CA LEU A 191 5.15 -6.62 10.40
C LEU A 191 6.24 -7.68 10.54
N LEU A 192 6.85 -8.10 9.43
CA LEU A 192 7.96 -9.06 9.43
C LEU A 192 9.20 -8.52 10.13
N ALA A 193 9.52 -7.24 9.95
CA ALA A 193 10.62 -6.60 10.65
C ALA A 193 10.36 -6.53 12.16
N ALA A 194 9.15 -6.14 12.55
CA ALA A 194 8.74 -6.10 13.96
C ALA A 194 8.77 -7.48 14.61
N TRP A 195 8.36 -8.54 13.89
CA TRP A 195 8.41 -9.92 14.38
C TRP A 195 9.82 -10.47 14.58
N ARG A 196 10.79 -10.01 13.77
CA ARG A 196 12.20 -10.40 13.92
C ARG A 196 12.92 -9.63 15.03
N GLY A 197 12.42 -8.45 15.39
CA GLY A 197 13.04 -7.54 16.35
C GLY A 197 12.51 -7.66 17.78
N GLY A 198 11.42 -8.41 18.00
CA GLY A 198 10.89 -8.75 19.33
C GLY A 198 11.49 -10.04 19.86
#